data_AF-A0AAW1APE6-F1
#
_entry.id   AF-A0AAW1APE6-F1
#
_cell.length_a   1.000
_cell.length_b   1.000
_cell.length_c   1.000
_cell.angle_alpha   90.00
_cell.angle_beta   90.00
_cell.angle_gamma   90.00
#
_symmetry.space_group_name_H-M   'P 1'
#
loop_
_entity.id
_entity.type
_entity.pdbx_description
1 polymer ?
#
loop_
_entity_poly.entity_id
_entity_poly.type
_entity_poly.pdbx_seq_one_letter_code
_entity_poly.pdbx_strand_id
1 'polypeptide(L)'
;MGSLCLTLLIFYYCFAIVGMEFFSGKLYPNCCNTSTVADAFRWVNRTVGNKTVVEQGYYYLNNFDNILNSFVTLFELTVVNDWYIVMEGVTSETSHWSRLYFMIFYIVTMVVMTIIVAFILEAFVFRMNYARKNRDSEEDSGIVLEREISKEEIGGLAETYGRQGDSLAASQLLKVISQMDRHRQTTMLFLGRRSRTKTDLSMKMYEEEIQEWYEEHSRREEQPLPWQEDEELLNQTFLPPALRQRSQTVI
;
A
#
# COMPACT_ATOMS: atom_id res chain seq x y z
N MET A 1 7.01 4.31 2.74
CA MET A 1 6.87 5.61 3.41
C MET A 1 5.74 6.44 2.80
N GLY A 2 5.87 6.99 1.59
CA GLY A 2 4.85 7.89 1.02
C GLY A 2 3.42 7.34 0.95
N SER A 3 3.24 6.05 0.66
CA SER A 3 1.93 5.40 0.64
C SER A 3 1.25 5.32 2.02
N LEU A 4 2.02 5.17 3.11
CA LEU A 4 1.50 5.09 4.47
C LEU A 4 1.09 6.47 5.01
N CYS A 5 1.85 7.49 4.64
CA CYS A 5 1.47 8.87 4.92
C CYS A 5 0.15 9.21 4.24
N LEU A 6 -0.02 8.77 2.99
CA LEU A 6 -1.26 8.97 2.24
C LEU A 6 -2.46 8.26 2.87
N THR A 7 -2.29 7.04 3.40
CA THR A 7 -3.39 6.37 4.11
C THR A 7 -3.79 7.12 5.38
N LEU A 8 -2.82 7.61 6.16
CA LEU A 8 -3.10 8.42 7.37
C LEU A 8 -3.86 9.71 7.00
N LEU A 9 -3.45 10.38 5.92
CA LEU A 9 -4.12 11.60 5.44
C LEU A 9 -5.57 11.34 5.02
N ILE A 10 -5.88 10.19 4.42
CA ILE A 10 -7.25 9.81 4.07
C ILE A 10 -8.11 9.67 5.33
N PHE A 11 -7.61 9.01 6.37
CA PHE A 11 -8.33 8.90 7.64
C PHE A 11 -8.57 10.28 8.26
N TYR A 12 -7.55 11.13 8.32
CA TYR A 12 -7.69 12.48 8.85
C TYR A 12 -8.70 13.30 8.03
N TYR A 13 -8.72 13.15 6.71
CA TYR A 13 -9.69 13.84 5.86
C TYR A 13 -11.13 13.45 6.20
N CYS A 14 -11.43 12.17 6.35
CA CYS A 14 -12.79 11.71 6.71
C CYS A 14 -13.23 12.27 8.07
N PHE A 15 -12.37 12.21 9.09
CA PHE A 15 -12.68 12.75 10.41
C PHE A 15 -12.77 14.28 10.39
N ALA A 16 -11.92 14.97 9.63
CA ALA A 16 -11.95 16.42 9.54
C ALA A 16 -13.26 16.93 8.93
N ILE A 17 -13.75 16.31 7.86
CA ILE A 17 -15.04 16.68 7.25
C ILE A 17 -16.17 16.51 8.27
N VAL A 18 -16.25 15.35 8.94
CA VAL A 18 -17.26 15.12 9.98
C VAL A 18 -17.13 16.14 11.12
N GLY A 19 -15.90 16.39 11.59
CA GLY A 19 -15.62 17.34 12.65
C GLY A 19 -16.03 18.77 12.29
N MET A 20 -15.80 19.22 11.06
CA MET A 20 -16.24 20.54 10.59
C MET A 20 -17.77 20.65 10.59
N GLU A 21 -18.47 19.67 10.04
CA GLU A 21 -19.95 19.71 9.95
C GLU A 21 -20.63 19.77 11.32
N PHE A 22 -20.07 19.08 12.33
CA PHE A 22 -20.68 19.03 13.67
C PHE A 22 -20.12 20.07 14.66
N PHE A 23 -18.85 20.46 14.54
CA PHE A 23 -18.14 21.25 15.56
C PHE A 23 -17.63 22.61 15.07
N SER A 24 -17.96 23.03 13.85
CA SER A 24 -17.63 24.36 13.35
C SER A 24 -18.23 25.46 14.23
N GLY A 25 -17.41 26.46 14.57
CA GLY A 25 -17.77 27.63 15.36
C GLY A 25 -18.04 27.35 16.85
N LYS A 26 -17.79 26.14 17.35
CA LYS A 26 -18.06 25.78 18.76
C LYS A 26 -16.95 26.21 19.72
N LEU A 27 -15.70 26.18 19.26
CA LEU A 27 -14.54 26.51 20.08
C LEU A 27 -14.11 27.96 19.79
N TYR A 28 -14.53 28.88 20.66
CA TYR A 28 -14.21 30.31 20.54
C TYR A 28 -13.53 30.85 21.83
N PRO A 29 -12.84 32.00 21.80
CA PRO A 29 -12.19 32.54 22.99
C PRO A 29 -13.18 32.76 24.15
N ASN A 30 -12.83 32.32 25.38
CA ASN A 30 -13.68 32.35 26.58
C ASN A 30 -14.95 31.47 26.54
N CYS A 31 -15.01 30.44 25.68
CA CYS A 31 -16.07 29.43 25.74
C CYS A 31 -15.87 28.41 26.88
N CYS A 32 -16.76 27.41 26.99
CA CYS A 32 -16.61 26.26 27.88
C CYS A 32 -16.53 26.58 29.39
N ASN A 33 -17.05 27.73 29.82
CA ASN A 33 -16.93 28.22 31.21
C ASN A 33 -17.64 27.35 32.26
N THR A 34 -18.61 26.54 31.86
CA THR A 34 -19.35 25.59 32.72
C THR A 34 -18.63 24.26 32.90
N SER A 35 -17.56 24.02 32.16
CA SER A 35 -16.80 22.77 32.17
C SER A 35 -15.57 22.85 33.08
N THR A 36 -15.01 21.68 33.41
CA THR A 36 -13.74 21.59 34.16
C THR A 36 -12.53 22.08 33.36
N VAL A 37 -12.70 22.37 32.07
CA VAL A 37 -11.63 22.81 31.15
C VAL A 37 -11.71 24.31 30.83
N ALA A 38 -12.55 25.06 31.53
CA ALA A 38 -12.71 26.50 31.34
C ALA A 38 -11.38 27.28 31.34
N ASP A 39 -10.43 26.89 32.20
CA ASP A 39 -9.12 27.55 32.30
C ASP A 39 -8.28 27.45 31.01
N ALA A 40 -8.47 26.39 30.22
CA ALA A 40 -7.77 26.13 28.97
C ALA A 40 -8.31 26.95 27.79
N PHE A 41 -9.57 27.40 27.86
CA PHE A 41 -10.22 28.21 26.81
C PHE A 41 -10.26 29.70 27.15
N ARG A 42 -9.66 30.12 28.26
CA ARG A 42 -9.64 31.52 28.71
C ARG A 42 -8.89 32.43 27.72
N TRP A 43 -9.39 33.65 27.59
CA TRP A 43 -8.75 34.79 26.94
C TRP A 43 -9.11 36.06 27.72
N VAL A 44 -8.30 36.44 28.70
CA VAL A 44 -8.60 37.57 29.59
C VAL A 44 -7.50 38.61 29.53
N ASN A 45 -7.90 39.87 29.31
CA ASN A 45 -6.99 41.01 29.37
C ASN A 45 -6.87 41.48 30.82
N ARG A 46 -5.72 41.28 31.45
CA ARG A 46 -5.43 41.79 32.79
C ARG A 46 -4.54 43.01 32.70
N THR A 47 -5.05 44.15 33.15
CA THR A 47 -4.27 45.39 33.24
C THR A 47 -3.70 45.54 34.65
N VAL A 48 -2.37 45.67 34.74
CA VAL A 48 -1.69 45.96 36.01
C VAL A 48 -0.83 47.20 35.77
N GLY A 49 -1.30 48.35 36.26
CA GLY A 49 -0.72 49.66 35.95
C GLY A 49 -0.85 50.02 34.47
N ASN A 50 0.26 50.41 33.82
CA ASN A 50 0.29 50.80 32.40
C ASN A 50 0.53 49.61 31.42
N LYS A 51 0.55 48.36 31.91
CA LYS A 51 0.79 47.17 31.08
C LYS A 51 -0.46 46.29 31.04
N THR A 52 -0.89 45.94 29.83
CA THR A 52 -1.92 44.92 29.55
C THR A 52 -1.22 43.59 29.30
N VAL A 53 -1.40 42.62 30.19
CA VAL A 53 -0.95 41.24 29.98
C VAL A 53 -2.18 40.41 29.61
N VAL A 54 -2.08 39.64 28.53
CA VAL A 54 -3.17 38.76 28.10
C VAL A 54 -2.89 37.36 28.63
N GLU A 55 -3.76 36.87 29.50
CA GLU A 55 -3.73 35.48 29.96
C GLU A 55 -4.57 34.63 29.01
N GLN A 56 -3.93 33.70 28.29
CA GLN A 56 -4.55 32.88 27.24
C GLN A 56 -4.28 31.40 27.51
N GLY A 57 -5.31 30.56 27.34
CA GLY A 57 -5.17 29.11 27.42
C GLY A 57 -4.91 28.42 26.07
N TYR A 58 -4.95 29.17 24.95
CA TYR A 58 -4.64 28.76 23.57
C TYR A 58 -5.46 27.61 22.96
N TYR A 59 -6.15 26.76 23.74
CA TYR A 59 -6.90 25.62 23.21
C TYR A 59 -8.09 26.01 22.31
N TYR A 60 -8.56 27.26 22.35
CA TYR A 60 -9.57 27.76 21.41
C TYR A 60 -9.06 27.83 19.94
N LEU A 61 -7.74 27.73 19.71
CA LEU A 61 -7.16 27.65 18.38
C LEU A 61 -7.35 26.27 17.73
N ASN A 62 -7.59 25.24 18.54
CA ASN A 62 -7.82 23.85 18.09
C ASN A 62 -9.27 23.64 17.67
N ASN A 63 -9.73 24.46 16.71
CA ASN A 63 -11.10 24.45 16.21
C ASN A 63 -11.27 23.63 14.93
N PHE A 64 -12.54 23.34 14.63
CA PHE A 64 -12.98 22.66 13.42
C PHE A 64 -13.64 23.66 12.43
N ASP A 65 -13.15 24.90 12.39
CA ASP A 65 -13.77 25.94 11.54
C ASP A 65 -13.35 25.81 10.08
N ASN A 66 -12.11 25.37 9.86
CA ASN A 66 -11.52 25.18 8.54
C ASN A 66 -10.85 23.82 8.46
N ILE A 67 -10.69 23.32 7.22
CA ILE A 67 -10.06 22.01 6.99
C ILE A 67 -8.64 21.97 7.55
N LEU A 68 -7.85 23.03 7.37
CA LEU A 68 -6.47 23.10 7.87
C LEU A 68 -6.41 23.07 9.40
N ASN A 69 -7.25 23.85 10.08
CA ASN A 69 -7.32 23.85 11.55
C ASN A 69 -7.79 22.49 12.08
N SER A 70 -8.74 21.86 11.39
CA SER A 70 -9.20 20.51 11.70
C SER A 70 -8.05 19.49 11.57
N PHE A 71 -7.24 19.58 10.53
CA PHE A 71 -6.06 18.72 10.35
C PHE A 71 -5.04 18.90 11.48
N VAL A 72 -4.75 20.14 11.88
CA VAL A 72 -3.84 20.43 13.01
C VAL A 72 -4.42 19.86 14.32
N THR A 73 -5.71 20.09 14.57
CA THR A 73 -6.40 19.58 15.75
C THR A 73 -6.36 18.05 15.81
N LEU A 74 -6.66 17.37 14.69
CA LEU A 74 -6.58 15.90 14.60
C LEU A 74 -5.15 15.37 14.75
N PHE A 75 -4.16 16.11 14.27
CA PHE A 75 -2.75 15.78 14.49
C PHE A 75 -2.40 15.84 15.99
N GLU A 76 -2.79 16.90 16.69
CA GLU A 76 -2.59 17.01 18.14
C GLU A 76 -3.31 15.91 18.91
N LEU A 77 -4.55 15.59 18.53
CA LEU A 77 -5.30 14.47 19.12
C LEU A 77 -4.62 13.11 18.89
N THR A 78 -3.86 12.96 17.81
CA THR A 78 -3.12 11.72 17.52
C THR A 78 -1.86 11.56 18.37
N VAL A 79 -1.32 12.66 18.91
CA VAL A 79 -0.24 12.61 19.90
C VAL A 79 -0.76 12.10 21.26
N VAL A 80 -2.08 12.11 21.47
CA VAL A 80 -2.77 11.55 22.65
C VAL A 80 -2.43 12.32 23.94
N ASN A 81 -1.67 13.41 23.87
CA ASN A 81 -1.45 14.28 25.01
C ASN A 81 -2.62 15.26 25.15
N ASP A 82 -3.16 15.40 26.35
CA ASP A 82 -4.21 16.37 26.71
C ASP A 82 -5.45 16.37 25.78
N TRP A 83 -5.68 15.28 25.04
CA TRP A 83 -6.76 15.15 24.06
C TRP A 83 -8.15 15.30 24.68
N TYR A 84 -8.29 14.95 25.96
CA TYR A 84 -9.53 15.08 26.72
C TYR A 84 -9.94 16.56 26.91
N ILE A 85 -9.00 17.51 26.86
CA ILE A 85 -9.30 18.95 27.00
C ILE A 85 -10.14 19.43 25.81
N VAL A 86 -9.73 19.05 24.60
CA VAL A 86 -10.46 19.36 23.37
C VAL A 86 -11.81 18.64 23.35
N MET A 87 -11.84 17.37 23.75
CA MET A 87 -13.09 16.60 23.85
C MET A 87 -14.08 17.27 24.81
N GLU A 88 -13.66 17.55 26.05
CA GLU A 88 -14.55 18.14 27.06
C GLU A 88 -14.99 19.55 26.64
N GLY A 89 -14.11 20.34 26.01
CA GLY A 89 -14.46 21.64 25.44
C GLY A 89 -15.59 21.52 24.41
N VAL A 90 -15.43 20.66 23.40
CA VAL A 90 -16.48 20.42 22.38
C VAL A 90 -17.77 19.90 23.01
N THR A 91 -17.68 18.99 23.99
CA THR A 91 -18.89 18.43 24.63
C THR A 91 -19.65 19.44 25.45
N SER A 92 -18.98 20.46 25.99
CA SER A 92 -19.63 21.53 26.76
C SER A 92 -20.50 22.44 25.89
N GLU A 93 -20.12 22.64 24.62
CA GLU A 93 -20.83 23.50 23.65
C GLU A 93 -21.79 22.71 22.73
N THR A 94 -21.75 21.38 22.80
CA THR A 94 -22.56 20.50 21.93
C THR A 94 -23.44 19.53 22.76
N SER A 95 -23.07 18.26 22.81
CA SER A 95 -23.79 17.21 23.52
C SER A 95 -22.81 16.12 23.96
N HIS A 96 -23.17 15.33 24.96
CA HIS A 96 -22.34 14.21 25.42
C HIS A 96 -22.09 13.16 24.32
N TRP A 97 -22.94 13.09 23.29
CA TRP A 97 -22.72 12.22 22.13
C TRP A 97 -21.46 12.57 21.34
N SER A 98 -20.95 13.79 21.41
CA SER A 98 -19.68 14.15 20.75
C SER A 98 -18.47 13.44 21.37
N ARG A 99 -18.55 12.96 22.63
CA ARG A 99 -17.52 12.08 23.21
C ARG A 99 -17.31 10.81 22.37
N LEU A 100 -18.37 10.28 21.77
CA LEU A 100 -18.28 9.08 20.93
C LEU A 100 -17.39 9.34 19.71
N TYR A 101 -17.46 10.52 19.11
CA TYR A 101 -16.59 10.90 17.99
C TYR A 101 -15.10 10.84 18.38
N PHE A 102 -14.73 11.44 19.52
CA PHE A 102 -13.34 11.45 19.99
C PHE A 102 -12.85 10.06 20.41
N MET A 103 -13.71 9.25 21.03
CA MET A 103 -13.38 7.87 21.40
C MET A 103 -13.17 6.97 20.18
N ILE A 104 -14.02 7.10 19.16
CA ILE A 104 -13.85 6.38 17.89
C ILE A 104 -12.56 6.81 17.21
N PHE A 105 -12.31 8.13 17.11
CA PHE A 105 -11.07 8.66 16.54
C PHE A 105 -9.84 8.11 17.26
N TYR A 106 -9.85 8.09 18.60
CA TYR A 106 -8.77 7.55 19.42
C TYR A 106 -8.47 6.08 19.12
N ILE A 107 -9.49 5.22 19.08
CA ILE A 107 -9.31 3.80 18.79
C ILE A 107 -8.75 3.60 17.38
N VAL A 108 -9.33 4.30 16.39
CA VAL A 108 -8.90 4.18 14.99
C VAL A 108 -7.46 4.69 14.82
N THR A 109 -7.11 5.85 15.37
CA THR A 109 -5.76 6.42 15.24
C THR A 109 -4.72 5.56 15.94
N MET A 110 -5.04 4.98 17.10
CA MET A 110 -4.14 4.03 17.79
C MET A 110 -3.84 2.79 16.93
N VAL A 111 -4.87 2.19 16.33
CA VAL A 111 -4.68 1.02 15.44
C VAL A 111 -3.88 1.40 14.19
N VAL A 112 -4.22 2.51 13.54
CA VAL A 112 -3.51 2.97 12.33
C VAL A 112 -2.05 3.31 12.65
N MET A 113 -1.78 4.02 13.73
CA MET A 113 -0.41 4.39 14.13
C MET A 113 0.42 3.16 14.50
N THR A 114 -0.15 2.21 15.24
CA THR A 114 0.57 0.97 15.58
C THR A 114 0.92 0.14 14.35
N ILE A 115 0.01 0.02 13.37
CA ILE A 115 0.28 -0.66 12.09
C ILE A 115 1.39 0.06 11.30
N ILE A 116 1.31 1.40 11.19
CA ILE A 116 2.31 2.18 10.45
C ILE A 116 3.69 2.05 11.09
N VAL A 117 3.77 2.19 12.41
CA VAL A 117 5.04 2.09 13.14
C VAL A 117 5.62 0.67 13.02
N ALA A 118 4.79 -0.37 13.19
CA ALA A 118 5.23 -1.76 13.03
C ALA A 118 5.81 -2.02 11.64
N PHE A 119 5.10 -1.60 10.59
CA PHE A 119 5.56 -1.77 9.21
C PHE A 119 6.86 -1.00 8.92
N ILE A 120 7.00 0.22 9.44
CA ILE A 120 8.24 1.01 9.28
C ILE A 120 9.41 0.33 9.98
N LEU A 121 9.20 -0.16 11.21
CA LEU A 121 10.23 -0.86 11.98
C LEU A 121 10.64 -2.16 11.29
N GLU A 122 9.68 -2.95 10.81
CA GLU A 122 9.96 -4.19 10.08
C GLU A 122 10.78 -3.92 8.81
N ALA A 123 10.36 -2.92 8.01
CA ALA A 123 11.10 -2.53 6.82
C ALA A 123 12.52 -2.02 7.15
N PHE A 124 12.68 -1.28 8.25
CA PHE A 124 13.99 -0.77 8.69
C PHE A 124 14.90 -1.90 9.19
N VAL A 125 14.37 -2.80 10.03
CA VAL A 125 15.10 -3.98 10.54
C VAL A 125 15.50 -4.89 9.39
N PHE A 126 14.60 -5.15 8.44
CA PHE A 126 14.91 -5.94 7.25
C PHE A 126 16.04 -5.31 6.44
N ARG A 127 15.99 -4.00 6.18
CA ARG A 127 17.05 -3.27 5.46
C ARG A 127 18.39 -3.33 6.19
N MET A 128 18.40 -3.13 7.51
CA MET A 128 19.61 -3.18 8.32
C MET A 128 20.23 -4.59 8.31
N ASN A 129 19.41 -5.63 8.46
CA ASN A 129 19.87 -7.02 8.41
C ASN A 129 20.37 -7.41 7.02
N TYR A 130 19.67 -6.97 5.97
CA TYR A 130 20.08 -7.19 4.58
C TYR A 130 21.42 -6.51 4.29
N ALA A 131 21.59 -5.23 4.64
CA ALA A 131 22.83 -4.50 4.45
C ALA A 131 24.00 -5.17 5.18
N ARG A 132 23.76 -5.69 6.40
CA ARG A 132 24.78 -6.42 7.15
C ARG A 132 25.19 -7.73 6.47
N LYS A 133 24.25 -8.45 5.85
CA LYS A 133 24.48 -9.71 5.12
C LYS A 133 25.13 -9.47 3.75
N ASN A 134 24.90 -8.31 3.14
CA ASN A 134 25.39 -7.94 1.81
C ASN A 134 26.63 -7.03 1.79
N ARG A 135 27.31 -6.82 2.93
CA ARG A 135 28.53 -5.99 3.04
C ARG A 135 29.67 -6.41 2.11
N ASP A 136 29.65 -7.63 1.57
CA ASP A 136 30.65 -8.15 0.64
C ASP A 136 30.24 -7.99 -0.84
N SER A 137 29.06 -7.42 -1.14
CA SER A 137 28.53 -7.29 -2.51
C SER A 137 28.16 -5.83 -2.79
N GLU A 138 29.10 -5.07 -3.36
CA GLU A 138 29.01 -3.67 -3.80
C GLU A 138 27.57 -3.12 -3.91
N GLU A 139 27.14 -2.45 -2.84
CA GLU A 139 25.85 -1.77 -2.72
C GLU A 139 25.81 -0.48 -3.56
N ASP A 140 25.70 -0.58 -4.88
CA ASP A 140 25.03 0.47 -5.68
C ASP A 140 24.70 0.08 -7.12
N SER A 141 25.24 -1.04 -7.62
CA SER A 141 24.87 -1.48 -8.95
C SER A 141 23.47 -2.12 -8.89
N GLY A 142 22.54 -1.57 -9.66
CA GLY A 142 21.26 -2.22 -9.97
C GLY A 142 21.46 -3.66 -10.48
N ILE A 143 20.39 -4.32 -10.88
CA ILE A 143 20.54 -5.67 -11.44
C ILE A 143 21.21 -5.52 -12.81
N VAL A 144 22.40 -6.11 -12.92
CA VAL A 144 23.21 -6.13 -14.15
C VAL A 144 23.00 -7.49 -14.80
N LEU A 145 22.60 -7.49 -16.06
CA LEU A 145 22.49 -8.68 -16.89
C LEU A 145 23.50 -8.57 -18.02
N GLU A 146 24.46 -9.48 -18.02
CA GLU A 146 25.42 -9.66 -19.10
C GLU A 146 24.92 -10.76 -20.02
N ARG A 147 24.78 -10.46 -21.31
CA ARG A 147 24.39 -11.45 -22.32
C ARG A 147 25.22 -11.26 -23.58
N GLU A 148 25.92 -12.31 -23.97
CA GLU A 148 26.57 -12.38 -25.27
C GLU A 148 25.54 -12.81 -26.32
N ILE A 149 25.50 -12.09 -27.43
CA ILE A 149 24.66 -12.40 -28.59
C ILE A 149 25.56 -12.59 -29.79
N SER A 150 25.32 -13.68 -30.52
CA SER A 150 26.03 -13.99 -31.76
C SER A 150 25.52 -13.18 -32.95
N LYS A 151 26.38 -12.97 -33.93
CA LYS A 151 26.01 -12.31 -35.20
C LYS A 151 24.84 -13.01 -35.89
N GLU A 152 24.79 -14.34 -35.82
CA GLU A 152 23.76 -15.18 -36.44
C GLU A 152 22.39 -14.96 -35.81
N GLU A 153 22.31 -14.86 -34.48
CA GLU A 153 21.06 -14.56 -33.77
C GLU A 153 20.52 -13.17 -34.13
N ILE A 154 21.39 -12.15 -34.23
CA ILE A 154 21.00 -10.80 -34.65
C ILE A 154 20.50 -10.80 -36.10
N GLY A 155 21.14 -11.59 -36.97
CA GLY A 155 20.72 -11.80 -38.35
C GLY A 155 19.32 -12.42 -38.43
N GLY A 156 19.08 -13.50 -37.69
CA GLY A 156 17.77 -14.15 -37.62
C GLY A 156 16.66 -13.22 -37.11
N LEU A 157 16.96 -12.38 -36.11
CA LEU A 157 16.04 -11.34 -35.64
C LEU A 157 15.74 -10.29 -36.71
N ALA A 158 16.76 -9.80 -37.42
CA ALA A 158 16.58 -8.82 -38.49
C ALA A 158 15.68 -9.34 -39.63
N GLU A 159 15.86 -10.61 -40.03
CA GLU A 159 15.00 -11.27 -41.02
C GLU A 159 13.55 -11.41 -40.53
N THR A 160 13.37 -11.76 -39.26
CA THR A 160 12.04 -11.92 -38.65
C THR A 160 11.29 -10.59 -38.60
N TYR A 161 11.95 -9.51 -38.16
CA TYR A 161 11.36 -8.16 -38.16
C TYR A 161 11.09 -7.63 -39.58
N GLY A 162 11.95 -7.95 -40.54
CA GLY A 162 11.73 -7.64 -41.95
C GLY A 162 10.48 -8.31 -42.51
N ARG A 163 10.22 -9.57 -42.12
CA ARG A 163 9.00 -10.31 -42.52
C ARG A 163 7.73 -9.78 -41.83
N GLN A 164 7.84 -9.29 -40.59
CA GLN A 164 6.73 -8.66 -39.87
C GLN A 164 6.42 -7.22 -40.33
N GLY A 165 7.27 -6.62 -41.17
CA GLY A 165 7.07 -5.28 -41.73
C GLY A 165 7.68 -4.15 -40.89
N ASP A 166 8.44 -4.46 -39.85
CA ASP A 166 9.10 -3.46 -38.99
C ASP A 166 10.50 -3.09 -39.54
N SER A 167 10.48 -2.33 -40.64
CA SER A 167 11.68 -1.95 -41.39
C SER A 167 12.67 -1.13 -40.57
N LEU A 168 12.19 -0.34 -39.60
CA LEU A 168 13.04 0.46 -38.72
C LEU A 168 13.89 -0.44 -37.82
N ALA A 169 13.26 -1.40 -37.13
CA ALA A 169 13.94 -2.34 -36.24
C ALA A 169 14.94 -3.22 -37.03
N ALA A 170 14.54 -3.73 -38.19
CA ALA A 170 15.43 -4.50 -39.06
C ALA A 170 16.66 -3.68 -39.52
N SER A 171 16.46 -2.42 -39.89
CA SER A 171 17.56 -1.54 -40.30
C SER A 171 18.54 -1.23 -39.16
N GLN A 172 18.06 -1.13 -37.92
CA GLN A 172 18.90 -0.92 -36.74
C GLN A 172 19.74 -2.17 -36.43
N LEU A 173 19.16 -3.36 -36.52
CA LEU A 173 19.89 -4.62 -36.32
C LEU A 173 20.95 -4.84 -37.40
N LEU A 174 20.65 -4.53 -38.67
CA LEU A 174 21.63 -4.59 -39.76
C LEU A 174 22.81 -3.63 -39.55
N LYS A 175 22.59 -2.45 -38.95
CA LYS A 175 23.68 -1.54 -38.56
C LYS A 175 24.58 -2.18 -37.49
N VAL A 176 24.01 -2.85 -36.49
CA VAL A 176 24.80 -3.58 -35.47
C VAL A 176 25.62 -4.69 -36.12
N ILE A 177 25.04 -5.46 -37.03
CA ILE A 177 25.76 -6.51 -37.79
C ILE A 177 26.94 -5.90 -38.57
N SER A 178 26.74 -4.77 -39.25
CA SER A 178 27.82 -4.08 -39.97
C SER A 178 28.95 -3.58 -39.04
N GLN A 179 28.61 -3.18 -37.81
CA GLN A 179 29.60 -2.78 -36.82
C GLN A 179 30.41 -3.98 -36.32
N MET A 180 29.76 -5.13 -36.13
CA MET A 180 30.44 -6.38 -35.77
C MET A 180 31.40 -6.83 -36.87
N ASP A 181 30.98 -6.74 -38.14
CA ASP A 181 31.82 -7.07 -39.30
C ASP A 181 33.05 -6.17 -39.40
N ARG A 182 32.88 -4.87 -39.14
CA ARG A 182 33.99 -3.91 -39.14
C ARG A 182 35.06 -4.23 -38.10
N HIS A 183 34.68 -4.83 -36.96
CA HIS A 183 35.60 -5.21 -35.89
C HIS A 183 35.99 -6.70 -35.93
N ARG A 184 35.55 -7.45 -36.95
CA ARG A 184 35.72 -8.92 -37.06
C ARG A 184 35.26 -9.68 -35.81
N GLN A 185 34.16 -9.23 -35.21
CA GLN A 185 33.58 -9.86 -34.02
C GLN A 185 32.44 -10.80 -34.43
N THR A 186 32.46 -12.03 -33.91
CA THR A 186 31.39 -13.02 -34.11
C THR A 186 30.32 -12.94 -33.03
N THR A 187 30.66 -12.41 -31.86
CA THR A 187 29.77 -12.18 -30.72
C THR A 187 29.94 -10.75 -30.18
N MET A 188 28.88 -10.21 -29.61
CA MET A 188 28.87 -8.90 -28.95
C MET A 188 28.25 -9.05 -27.56
N LEU A 189 28.92 -8.48 -26.54
CA LEU A 189 28.42 -8.46 -25.17
C LEU A 189 27.46 -7.28 -24.97
N PHE A 190 26.24 -7.58 -24.55
CA PHE A 190 25.25 -6.59 -24.13
C PHE A 190 25.15 -6.56 -22.61
N LEU A 191 25.13 -5.34 -22.07
CA LEU A 191 25.06 -5.07 -20.64
C LEU A 191 23.73 -4.37 -20.31
N GLY A 192 22.75 -5.14 -19.86
CA GLY A 192 21.50 -4.60 -19.33
C GLY A 192 21.66 -4.14 -17.89
N ARG A 193 21.19 -2.93 -17.56
CA ARG A 193 21.13 -2.45 -16.17
C ARG A 193 19.73 -2.01 -15.85
N ARG A 194 19.16 -2.50 -14.75
CA ARG A 194 17.89 -2.02 -14.20
C ARG A 194 17.99 -1.66 -12.73
N SER A 195 17.27 -0.63 -12.31
CA SER A 195 17.12 -0.33 -10.88
C SER A 195 16.29 -1.42 -10.19
N ARG A 196 16.56 -1.64 -8.90
CA ARG A 196 15.79 -2.58 -8.09
C ARG A 196 14.42 -1.97 -7.76
N THR A 197 13.37 -2.75 -7.89
CA THR A 197 12.00 -2.36 -7.54
C THR A 197 11.60 -2.94 -6.17
N LYS A 198 10.40 -2.59 -5.70
CA LYS A 198 9.83 -3.20 -4.48
C LYS A 198 9.61 -4.71 -4.64
N THR A 199 9.24 -5.17 -5.84
CA THR A 199 8.99 -6.58 -6.13
C THR A 199 10.27 -7.41 -6.03
N ASP A 200 11.42 -6.87 -6.46
CA ASP A 200 12.70 -7.56 -6.30
C ASP A 200 13.06 -7.77 -4.83
N LEU A 201 12.68 -6.82 -3.97
CA LEU A 201 12.92 -6.92 -2.53
C LEU A 201 11.99 -7.95 -1.89
N SER A 202 10.69 -7.91 -2.22
CA SER A 202 9.72 -8.86 -1.69
C SER A 202 10.03 -10.28 -2.16
N MET A 203 10.49 -10.46 -3.40
CA MET A 203 10.86 -11.76 -3.93
C MET A 203 12.03 -12.39 -3.15
N LYS A 204 12.97 -11.58 -2.65
CA LYS A 204 14.03 -12.05 -1.74
C LYS A 204 13.56 -12.25 -0.30
N MET A 205 12.60 -11.44 0.16
CA MET A 205 12.09 -11.53 1.54
C MET A 205 11.30 -12.83 1.76
N TYR A 206 10.58 -13.28 0.74
CA TYR A 206 9.74 -14.48 0.78
C TYR A 206 10.31 -15.64 -0.06
N GLU A 207 11.63 -15.65 -0.33
CA GLU A 207 12.27 -16.65 -1.21
C GLU A 207 11.95 -18.09 -0.80
N GLU A 208 11.86 -18.36 0.50
CA GLU A 208 11.56 -19.67 1.06
C GLU A 208 10.09 -20.10 0.87
N GLU A 209 9.15 -19.14 0.78
CA GLU A 209 7.71 -19.40 0.67
C GLU A 209 7.22 -19.43 -0.79
N ILE A 210 7.94 -18.76 -1.70
CA ILE A 210 7.53 -18.60 -3.10
C ILE A 210 7.37 -19.95 -3.82
N GLN A 211 8.21 -20.93 -3.50
CA GLN A 211 8.13 -22.26 -4.11
C GLN A 211 6.84 -22.98 -3.71
N GLU A 212 6.45 -22.89 -2.44
CA GLU A 212 5.19 -23.46 -1.95
C GLU A 212 3.99 -22.79 -2.62
N TRP A 213 4.03 -21.47 -2.84
CA TRP A 213 2.98 -20.75 -3.55
C TRP A 213 2.83 -21.20 -5.00
N TYR A 214 3.93 -21.51 -5.70
CA TYR A 214 3.88 -22.04 -7.06
C TYR A 214 3.27 -23.44 -7.11
N GLU A 215 3.62 -24.32 -6.17
CA GLU A 215 3.06 -25.67 -6.08
C GLU A 215 1.57 -25.65 -5.73
N GLU A 216 1.15 -24.74 -4.84
CA GLU A 216 -0.26 -24.54 -4.54
C GLU A 216 -1.03 -23.98 -5.74
N HIS A 217 -0.43 -23.05 -6.50
CA HIS A 217 -1.05 -22.51 -7.71
C HIS A 217 -1.21 -23.58 -8.79
N SER A 218 -0.18 -24.40 -9.04
CA SER A 218 -0.25 -25.47 -10.04
C SER A 218 -1.32 -26.50 -9.67
N ARG A 219 -1.42 -26.88 -8.39
CA ARG A 219 -2.50 -27.77 -7.91
C ARG A 219 -3.90 -27.20 -8.13
N ARG A 220 -4.07 -25.88 -7.99
CA ARG A 220 -5.36 -25.21 -8.24
C ARG A 220 -5.70 -25.11 -9.72
N GLU A 221 -4.72 -24.93 -10.59
CA GLU A 221 -4.93 -24.95 -12.04
C GLU A 221 -5.21 -26.36 -12.58
N GLU A 222 -4.64 -27.39 -11.96
CA GLU A 222 -4.89 -28.79 -12.29
C GLU A 222 -6.24 -29.31 -11.79
N GLN A 223 -6.91 -28.61 -10.87
CA GLN A 223 -8.29 -28.93 -10.49
C GLN A 223 -9.23 -28.60 -11.67
N PRO A 224 -9.96 -29.58 -12.22
CA PRO A 224 -10.94 -29.29 -13.26
C PRO A 224 -11.97 -28.30 -12.74
N LEU A 225 -12.37 -27.35 -13.59
CA LEU A 225 -13.47 -26.45 -13.30
C LEU A 225 -14.73 -27.29 -12.95
N PRO A 226 -15.54 -26.90 -11.95
CA PRO A 226 -16.64 -27.73 -11.44
C PRO A 226 -17.62 -28.24 -12.50
N TRP A 227 -17.71 -27.57 -13.65
CA TRP A 227 -18.57 -27.95 -14.78
C TRP A 227 -18.12 -29.21 -15.54
N GLN A 228 -16.91 -29.72 -15.32
CA GLN A 228 -16.41 -30.94 -15.97
C GLN A 228 -16.86 -32.23 -15.26
N GLU A 229 -17.15 -32.19 -13.96
CA GLU A 229 -17.72 -33.34 -13.23
C GLU A 229 -19.18 -33.60 -13.65
N ASP A 230 -19.93 -32.56 -13.98
CA ASP A 230 -21.33 -32.67 -14.42
C ASP A 230 -21.47 -33.36 -15.80
N GLU A 231 -20.48 -33.20 -16.68
CA GLU A 231 -20.51 -33.76 -18.05
C GLU A 231 -20.17 -35.26 -18.07
N GLU A 232 -19.30 -35.73 -17.17
CA GLU A 232 -19.04 -37.16 -16.96
C GLU A 232 -20.23 -37.88 -16.30
N LEU A 233 -20.92 -37.22 -15.36
CA LEU A 233 -22.13 -37.77 -14.72
C LEU A 233 -23.29 -37.91 -15.73
N LEU A 234 -23.45 -36.92 -16.62
CA LEU A 234 -24.47 -36.93 -17.68
C LEU A 234 -24.22 -38.02 -18.73
N ASN A 235 -22.97 -38.26 -19.12
CA ASN A 235 -22.62 -39.30 -20.11
C ASN A 235 -22.80 -40.73 -19.58
N GLN A 236 -22.69 -40.96 -18.26
CA GLN A 236 -22.94 -42.29 -17.66
C GLN A 236 -24.44 -42.67 -17.64
N THR A 237 -25.35 -41.69 -17.66
CA THR A 237 -26.81 -41.92 -17.59
C THR A 237 -27.46 -42.42 -18.88
N PHE A 238 -26.77 -42.46 -20.02
CA PHE A 238 -27.36 -42.77 -21.34
C PHE A 238 -27.06 -44.17 -21.91
N LEU A 239 -26.58 -45.12 -21.10
CA LEU A 239 -26.46 -46.53 -21.53
C LEU A 239 -27.81 -47.26 -21.39
N PRO A 240 -28.45 -47.73 -22.48
CA PRO A 240 -29.72 -48.44 -22.39
C PRO A 240 -29.52 -49.84 -21.77
N PRO A 241 -30.42 -50.29 -20.87
CA PRO A 241 -30.26 -51.57 -20.19
C PRO A 241 -30.37 -52.74 -21.18
N ALA A 242 -29.27 -53.49 -21.32
CA ALA A 242 -29.23 -54.73 -22.10
C ALA A 242 -30.07 -55.84 -21.46
N LEU A 243 -30.78 -56.58 -22.30
CA LEU A 243 -31.73 -57.64 -22.01
C LEU A 243 -31.21 -58.71 -21.03
N ARG A 244 -31.98 -58.95 -19.97
CA ARG A 244 -31.73 -60.01 -18.97
C ARG A 244 -32.20 -61.37 -19.50
N GLN A 245 -31.27 -62.23 -19.90
CA GLN A 245 -31.54 -63.61 -20.29
C GLN A 245 -31.94 -64.45 -19.06
N ARG A 246 -33.08 -65.13 -19.14
CA ARG A 246 -33.70 -65.94 -18.06
C ARG A 246 -33.07 -67.34 -18.06
N SER A 247 -32.45 -67.73 -16.96
CA SER A 247 -31.81 -69.02 -16.73
C SER A 247 -32.82 -70.17 -16.61
N GLN A 248 -32.49 -71.30 -17.22
CA GLN A 248 -33.24 -72.57 -17.18
C GLN A 248 -33.05 -73.27 -15.83
N THR A 249 -34.13 -73.76 -15.23
CA THR A 249 -34.13 -74.68 -14.07
C THR A 249 -34.15 -76.12 -14.56
N VAL A 250 -33.24 -76.94 -14.02
CA VAL A 250 -33.10 -78.38 -14.26
C VAL A 250 -33.66 -79.14 -13.05
N ILE A 251 -34.58 -80.07 -13.37
CA ILE A 251 -35.26 -81.13 -12.58
C ILE A 251 -36.35 -80.65 -11.61
#